data_AF-A0A967WKY2-F1
#
_entry.id   AF-A0A967WKY2-F1
#
_cell.length_a   1.000
_cell.length_b   1.000
_cell.length_c   1.000
_cell.angle_alpha   90.00
_cell.angle_beta   90.00
_cell.angle_gamma   90.00
#
_symmetry.space_group_name_H-M   'P 1'
#
loop_
_entity.id
_entity.type
_entity.pdbx_description
1 polymer ?
#
loop_
_entity_poly.entity_id
_entity_poly.type
_entity_poly.pdbx_seq_one_letter_code
_entity_poly.pdbx_strand_id
1 'polypeptide(L)'
;AALARKWGLTAGKAERLKRAYSGRKLGAEAEAQVQGVLWPTLLRWLEDTEAAMARLSHDEPLPQNLYLLGGGSALPEMAEAVRSLAWSQQLRFERYPQVSCLQPTDVPGVVNRSGRGRDLGDVSALALASWVAEQQWSSDRPARILSELCQE
;
A
#
# COMPACT_ATOMS: atom_id res chain seq x y z
N ALA A 1 -3.94 -7.16 -15.46
CA ALA A 1 -4.83 -7.14 -16.65
C ALA A 1 -4.12 -6.67 -17.92
N ALA A 2 -3.46 -5.50 -17.92
CA ALA A 2 -2.79 -4.95 -19.11
C ALA A 2 -1.77 -5.90 -19.77
N LEU A 3 -0.85 -6.46 -18.98
CA LEU A 3 0.15 -7.44 -19.46
C LEU A 3 -0.49 -8.68 -20.10
N ALA A 4 -1.52 -9.22 -19.44
CA ALA A 4 -2.27 -10.38 -19.94
C ALA A 4 -2.87 -10.11 -21.32
N ARG A 5 -3.55 -8.97 -21.47
CA ARG A 5 -4.19 -8.58 -22.73
C ARG A 5 -3.19 -8.26 -23.83
N LYS A 6 -2.11 -7.53 -23.51
CA LYS A 6 -1.11 -7.09 -24.49
C LYS A 6 -0.31 -8.25 -25.09
N TRP A 7 0.00 -9.26 -24.27
CA TRP A 7 0.88 -10.37 -24.67
C TRP A 7 0.19 -11.74 -24.69
N GLY A 8 -1.14 -11.78 -24.62
CA GLY A 8 -1.90 -13.03 -24.66
C GLY A 8 -1.57 -13.98 -23.50
N LEU A 9 -1.16 -13.46 -22.35
CA LEU A 9 -0.77 -14.28 -21.20
C LEU A 9 -2.00 -14.64 -20.36
N THR A 10 -2.00 -15.84 -19.79
CA THR A 10 -2.92 -16.18 -18.68
C THR A 10 -2.72 -15.22 -17.51
N ALA A 11 -3.75 -14.96 -16.70
CA ALA A 11 -3.67 -14.08 -15.53
C ALA A 11 -2.51 -14.45 -14.59
N GLY A 12 -2.32 -15.75 -14.31
CA GLY A 12 -1.22 -16.20 -13.44
C GLY A 12 0.18 -15.93 -14.01
N LYS A 13 0.39 -16.11 -15.34
CA LYS A 13 1.66 -15.76 -16.00
C LYS A 13 1.91 -14.25 -15.95
N ALA A 14 0.87 -13.45 -16.23
CA ALA A 14 0.97 -11.99 -16.17
C ALA A 14 1.29 -11.48 -14.75
N GLU A 15 0.70 -12.08 -13.72
CA GLU A 15 0.98 -11.71 -12.32
C GLU A 15 2.41 -12.08 -11.93
N ARG A 16 2.90 -13.27 -12.30
CA ARG A 16 4.30 -13.65 -12.06
C ARG A 16 5.29 -12.69 -12.72
N LEU A 17 5.00 -12.29 -13.96
CA LEU A 17 5.84 -11.32 -14.69
C LEU A 17 5.82 -9.95 -13.99
N LYS A 18 4.64 -9.47 -13.56
CA LYS A 18 4.51 -8.23 -12.79
C LYS A 18 5.29 -8.27 -11.47
N ARG A 19 5.25 -9.40 -10.75
CA ARG A 19 6.01 -9.58 -9.51
C ARG A 19 7.52 -9.63 -9.75
N ALA A 20 7.97 -10.29 -10.82
CA ALA A 20 9.38 -10.30 -11.21
C ALA A 20 9.87 -8.87 -11.55
N TYR A 21 9.04 -8.10 -12.26
CA TYR A 21 9.27 -6.69 -12.54
C TYR A 21 9.37 -5.84 -11.27
N SER A 22 8.38 -5.93 -10.38
CA SER A 22 8.41 -5.25 -9.06
C SER A 22 9.66 -5.58 -8.25
N GLY A 23 10.13 -6.82 -8.33
CA GLY A 23 11.33 -7.28 -7.62
C GLY A 23 12.65 -6.98 -8.32
N ARG A 24 12.66 -6.22 -9.44
CA ARG A 24 13.86 -5.94 -10.26
C ARG A 24 14.61 -7.20 -10.70
N LYS A 25 13.86 -8.25 -11.07
CA LYS A 25 14.40 -9.57 -11.45
C LYS A 25 14.41 -9.79 -12.96
N LEU A 26 14.16 -8.75 -13.76
CA LEU A 26 14.14 -8.84 -15.22
C LEU A 26 15.38 -8.14 -15.78
N GLY A 27 15.80 -8.52 -16.99
CA GLY A 27 16.82 -7.76 -17.73
C GLY A 27 16.27 -6.40 -18.17
N ALA A 28 17.16 -5.42 -18.39
CA ALA A 28 16.80 -4.03 -18.69
C ALA A 28 15.80 -3.88 -19.86
N GLU A 29 15.99 -4.63 -20.95
CA GLU A 29 15.08 -4.62 -22.09
C GLU A 29 13.67 -5.10 -21.70
N ALA A 30 13.60 -6.21 -20.96
CA ALA A 30 12.33 -6.77 -20.49
C ALA A 30 11.64 -5.84 -19.46
N GLU A 31 12.41 -5.17 -18.58
CA GLU A 31 11.87 -4.15 -17.69
C GLU A 31 11.23 -3.00 -18.48
N ALA A 32 11.94 -2.44 -19.46
CA ALA A 32 11.42 -1.34 -20.28
C ALA A 32 10.13 -1.74 -21.03
N GLN A 33 10.06 -2.97 -21.55
CA GLN A 33 8.85 -3.49 -22.20
C GLN A 33 7.68 -3.64 -21.21
N VAL A 34 7.92 -4.21 -20.03
CA VAL A 34 6.87 -4.35 -18.99
C VAL A 34 6.40 -2.97 -18.53
N GLN A 35 7.33 -2.06 -18.27
CA GLN A 35 7.04 -0.68 -17.90
C GLN A 35 6.14 -0.01 -18.94
N GLY A 36 6.49 -0.10 -20.23
CA GLY A 36 5.70 0.49 -21.31
C GLY A 36 4.28 -0.05 -21.39
N VAL A 37 4.03 -1.29 -20.98
CA VAL A 37 2.68 -1.87 -20.93
C VAL A 37 1.90 -1.43 -19.67
N LEU A 38 2.58 -1.27 -18.53
CA LEU A 38 1.93 -0.89 -17.27
C LEU A 38 1.70 0.61 -17.16
N TRP A 39 2.56 1.44 -17.77
CA TRP A 39 2.57 2.89 -17.65
C TRP A 39 1.21 3.55 -17.95
N PRO A 40 0.50 3.24 -19.06
CA PRO A 40 -0.80 3.85 -19.31
C PRO A 40 -1.87 3.48 -18.27
N THR A 41 -1.72 2.31 -17.63
CA THR A 41 -2.63 1.89 -16.54
C THR A 41 -2.33 2.66 -15.26
N LEU A 42 -1.04 2.91 -14.98
CA LEU A 42 -0.62 3.71 -13.83
C LEU A 42 -1.06 5.17 -13.97
N LEU A 43 -0.91 5.77 -15.15
CA LEU A 43 -1.36 7.14 -15.41
C LEU A 43 -2.86 7.30 -15.19
N ARG A 44 -3.67 6.39 -15.72
CA ARG A 44 -5.12 6.42 -15.49
C ARG A 44 -5.48 6.28 -14.02
N TRP A 45 -4.83 5.35 -13.33
CA TRP A 45 -5.03 5.20 -11.89
C TRP A 45 -4.65 6.49 -11.13
N LEU A 46 -3.60 7.18 -11.56
CA LEU A 46 -3.17 8.44 -10.96
C LEU A 46 -4.20 9.56 -11.19
N GLU A 47 -4.73 9.70 -12.41
CA GLU A 47 -5.81 10.65 -12.76
C GLU A 47 -7.07 10.39 -11.90
N ASP A 48 -7.48 9.12 -11.80
CA ASP A 48 -8.64 8.72 -10.98
C ASP A 48 -8.39 9.02 -9.48
N THR A 49 -7.15 8.82 -9.02
CA THR A 49 -6.74 9.08 -7.64
C THR A 49 -6.72 10.58 -7.34
N GLU A 50 -6.17 11.40 -8.23
CA GLU A 50 -6.18 12.87 -8.13
C GLU A 50 -7.61 13.39 -8.02
N ALA A 51 -8.50 12.94 -8.91
CA ALA A 51 -9.90 13.33 -8.88
C ALA A 51 -10.60 12.92 -7.57
N ALA A 52 -10.30 11.73 -7.05
CA ALA A 52 -10.84 11.29 -5.76
C ALA A 52 -10.31 12.14 -4.60
N MET A 53 -9.01 12.43 -4.56
CA MET A 53 -8.39 13.24 -3.52
C MET A 53 -8.93 14.67 -3.52
N ALA A 54 -9.10 15.30 -4.69
CA ALA A 54 -9.66 16.64 -4.82
C ALA A 54 -11.10 16.72 -4.28
N ARG A 55 -11.90 15.67 -4.49
CA ARG A 55 -13.26 15.58 -3.95
C ARG A 55 -13.29 15.39 -2.44
N LEU A 56 -12.33 14.64 -1.89
CA LEU A 56 -12.27 14.32 -0.47
C LEU A 56 -11.63 15.42 0.37
N SER A 57 -10.75 16.24 -0.22
CA SER A 57 -10.07 17.31 0.51
C SER A 57 -11.00 18.48 0.81
N HIS A 58 -12.13 18.63 0.13
CA HIS A 58 -13.08 19.73 0.35
C HIS A 58 -12.39 21.12 0.35
N ASP A 59 -11.47 21.33 -0.59
CA ASP A 59 -10.60 22.52 -0.72
C ASP A 59 -9.59 22.76 0.42
N GLU A 60 -9.49 21.85 1.39
CA GLU A 60 -8.46 21.90 2.43
C GLU A 60 -7.10 21.36 1.94
N PRO A 61 -5.98 21.86 2.51
CA PRO A 61 -4.66 21.30 2.23
C PRO A 61 -4.55 19.83 2.65
N LEU A 62 -3.98 19.03 1.76
CA LEU A 62 -3.64 17.63 2.00
C LEU A 62 -2.39 17.50 2.88
N PRO A 63 -2.32 16.42 3.69
CA PRO A 63 -1.18 16.17 4.56
C PRO A 63 0.10 15.88 3.77
N GLN A 64 1.24 16.17 4.40
CA GLN A 64 2.56 15.86 3.83
C GLN A 64 2.77 14.36 3.62
N ASN A 65 2.36 13.52 4.56
CA ASN A 65 2.71 12.10 4.56
C ASN A 65 1.64 11.27 3.85
N LEU A 66 2.04 10.62 2.75
CA LEU A 66 1.19 9.73 1.97
C LEU A 66 1.70 8.29 2.11
N TYR A 67 0.81 7.41 2.54
CA TYR A 67 1.11 6.00 2.77
C TYR A 67 0.40 5.13 1.73
N LEU A 68 1.18 4.41 0.95
CA LEU A 68 0.70 3.44 -0.03
C LEU A 68 0.57 2.07 0.62
N LEU A 69 -0.51 1.36 0.30
CA LEU A 69 -0.76 0.00 0.78
C LEU A 69 -1.26 -0.90 -0.35
N GLY A 70 -1.17 -2.22 -0.12
CA GLY A 70 -1.61 -3.24 -1.07
C GLY A 70 -0.52 -3.64 -2.07
N GLY A 71 -0.70 -4.79 -2.72
CA GLY A 71 0.34 -5.39 -3.57
C GLY A 71 0.73 -4.58 -4.81
N GLY A 72 -0.12 -3.64 -5.25
CA GLY A 72 0.19 -2.73 -6.37
C GLY A 72 1.24 -1.67 -6.02
N SER A 73 1.39 -1.34 -4.73
CA SER A 73 2.40 -0.38 -4.24
C SER A 73 3.84 -0.84 -4.46
N ALA A 74 4.04 -2.12 -4.77
CA ALA A 74 5.34 -2.71 -5.09
C ALA A 74 5.84 -2.35 -6.50
N LEU A 75 5.04 -1.69 -7.33
CA LEU A 75 5.51 -1.23 -8.64
C LEU A 75 6.57 -0.14 -8.47
N PRO A 76 7.73 -0.23 -9.14
CA PRO A 76 8.83 0.69 -8.87
C PRO A 76 8.51 2.17 -9.12
N GLU A 77 7.60 2.44 -10.04
CA GLU A 77 7.21 3.80 -10.43
C GLU A 77 6.13 4.39 -9.51
N MET A 78 5.48 3.57 -8.67
CA MET A 78 4.28 3.96 -7.94
C MET A 78 4.54 5.16 -7.01
N ALA A 79 5.60 5.09 -6.20
CA ALA A 79 5.90 6.15 -5.24
C ALA A 79 6.21 7.49 -5.94
N GLU A 80 6.91 7.44 -7.06
CA GLU A 80 7.23 8.65 -7.84
C GLU A 80 6.00 9.21 -8.56
N ALA A 81 5.15 8.34 -9.12
CA ALA A 81 3.89 8.75 -9.74
C ALA A 81 2.98 9.46 -8.72
N VAL A 82 2.87 8.94 -7.49
CA VAL A 82 2.08 9.61 -6.45
C VAL A 82 2.73 10.91 -6.00
N ARG A 83 4.08 10.96 -5.93
CA ARG A 83 4.81 12.19 -5.59
C ARG A 83 4.62 13.29 -6.63
N SER A 84 4.41 12.94 -7.90
CA SER A 84 4.13 13.95 -8.95
C SER A 84 2.80 14.67 -8.75
N LEU A 85 1.89 14.16 -7.90
CA LEU A 85 0.67 14.88 -7.50
C LEU A 85 0.96 16.20 -6.78
N ALA A 86 2.18 16.39 -6.25
CA ALA A 86 2.63 17.68 -5.72
C ALA A 86 2.49 18.84 -6.73
N TRP A 87 2.45 18.51 -8.03
CA TRP A 87 2.39 19.45 -9.14
C TRP A 87 0.99 19.55 -9.75
N SER A 88 0.01 18.87 -9.16
CA SER A 88 -1.39 18.97 -9.55
C SER A 88 -1.91 20.40 -9.42
N GLN A 89 -2.76 20.81 -10.35
CA GLN A 89 -3.51 22.08 -10.24
C GLN A 89 -4.78 21.93 -9.40
N GLN A 90 -5.22 20.71 -9.12
CA GLN A 90 -6.44 20.39 -8.39
C GLN A 90 -6.17 20.10 -6.91
N LEU A 91 -4.94 19.73 -6.55
CA LEU A 91 -4.55 19.37 -5.19
C LEU A 91 -3.66 20.45 -4.59
N ARG A 92 -3.85 20.69 -3.29
CA ARG A 92 -2.95 21.52 -2.48
C ARG A 92 -2.41 20.67 -1.36
N PHE A 93 -1.11 20.68 -1.14
CA PHE A 93 -0.47 20.01 -0.01
C PHE A 93 0.10 21.05 0.95
N GLU A 94 0.06 20.77 2.26
CA GLU A 94 0.68 21.64 3.27
C GLU A 94 2.19 21.79 3.07
N ARG A 95 2.83 20.71 2.61
CA ARG A 95 4.26 20.60 2.31
C ARG A 95 4.45 19.62 1.16
N TYR A 96 5.64 19.60 0.57
CA TYR A 96 5.97 18.62 -0.45
C TYR A 96 5.72 17.17 0.04
N PRO A 97 4.92 16.37 -0.67
CA PRO A 97 4.45 15.09 -0.18
C PRO A 97 5.59 14.08 -0.03
N GLN A 98 5.63 13.42 1.12
CA GLN A 98 6.50 12.30 1.41
C GLN A 98 5.70 11.00 1.22
N VAL A 99 6.08 10.23 0.20
CA VAL A 99 5.39 8.99 -0.17
C VAL A 99 6.19 7.79 0.34
N SER A 100 5.54 6.94 1.13
CA SER A 100 6.11 5.69 1.67
C SER A 100 5.15 4.52 1.49
N CYS A 101 5.67 3.30 1.35
CA CYS A 101 4.85 2.08 1.29
C CYS A 101 4.80 1.42 2.67
N LEU A 102 3.59 1.23 3.20
CA LEU A 102 3.38 0.52 4.47
C LEU A 102 3.80 -0.94 4.32
N GLN A 103 4.62 -1.38 5.27
CA GLN A 103 5.01 -2.77 5.43
C GLN A 103 4.08 -3.46 6.43
N PRO A 104 3.93 -4.79 6.31
CA PRO A 104 3.30 -5.61 7.36
C PRO A 104 3.86 -5.38 8.76
N THR A 105 5.15 -5.04 8.87
CA THR A 105 5.83 -4.75 10.15
C THR A 105 5.49 -3.38 10.74
N ASP A 106 4.89 -2.49 9.96
CA ASP A 106 4.51 -1.15 10.43
C ASP A 106 3.15 -1.17 11.15
N VAL A 107 2.43 -2.29 11.09
CA VAL A 107 1.15 -2.48 11.79
C VAL A 107 1.43 -2.79 13.27
N PRO A 108 0.99 -1.92 14.20
CA PRO A 108 1.20 -2.14 15.63
C PRO A 108 0.33 -3.30 16.17
N GLY A 109 0.56 -3.69 17.42
CA GLY A 109 -0.37 -4.54 18.18
C GLY A 109 -0.50 -6.01 17.75
N VAL A 110 0.05 -6.40 16.60
CA VAL A 110 -0.08 -7.77 16.05
C VAL A 110 1.27 -8.33 15.67
N VAL A 111 1.55 -9.56 16.10
CA VAL A 111 2.72 -10.33 15.67
C VAL A 111 2.25 -11.50 14.81
N ASN A 112 2.53 -11.43 13.50
CA ASN A 112 2.19 -12.52 12.58
C ASN A 112 3.19 -13.69 12.69
N ARG A 113 2.79 -14.74 13.41
CA ARG A 113 3.57 -15.98 13.60
C ARG A 113 3.27 -17.07 12.57
N SER A 114 2.35 -16.86 11.63
CA SER A 114 1.90 -17.90 10.70
C SER A 114 2.94 -18.29 9.63
N GLY A 115 3.99 -17.48 9.46
CA GLY A 115 4.96 -17.63 8.37
C GLY A 115 4.40 -17.27 6.98
N ARG A 116 3.11 -16.94 6.89
CA ARG A 116 2.40 -16.49 5.67
C ARG A 116 1.95 -15.05 5.86
N GLY A 117 1.48 -14.40 4.80
CA GLY A 117 0.88 -13.07 4.91
C GLY A 117 1.89 -11.97 5.29
N ARG A 118 3.01 -11.91 4.57
CA ARG A 118 4.13 -10.98 4.83
C ARG A 118 4.42 -10.04 3.65
N ASP A 119 3.58 -10.07 2.62
CA ASP A 119 3.69 -9.19 1.48
C ASP A 119 2.97 -7.86 1.76
N LEU A 120 3.25 -6.83 0.96
CA LEU A 120 2.54 -5.54 0.99
C LEU A 120 1.02 -5.66 0.82
N GLY A 121 0.55 -6.76 0.23
CA GLY A 121 -0.88 -7.08 0.09
C GLY A 121 -1.56 -7.46 1.41
N ASP A 122 -0.79 -7.82 2.43
CA ASP A 122 -1.31 -8.37 3.70
C ASP A 122 -1.50 -7.30 4.78
N VAL A 123 -1.03 -6.07 4.53
CA VAL A 123 -1.13 -4.93 5.46
C VAL A 123 -2.57 -4.71 5.93
N SER A 124 -3.55 -4.76 5.02
CA SER A 124 -4.97 -4.55 5.38
C SER A 124 -5.50 -5.63 6.32
N ALA A 125 -5.11 -6.89 6.13
CA ALA A 125 -5.52 -7.99 6.99
C ALA A 125 -4.91 -7.85 8.39
N LEU A 126 -3.64 -7.44 8.47
CA LEU A 126 -2.96 -7.20 9.74
C LEU A 126 -3.53 -5.97 10.46
N ALA A 127 -3.83 -4.89 9.74
CA ALA A 127 -4.45 -3.70 10.31
C ALA A 127 -5.80 -4.03 10.94
N LEU A 128 -6.61 -4.86 10.27
CA LEU A 128 -7.87 -5.34 10.84
C LEU A 128 -7.66 -6.18 12.10
N ALA A 129 -6.64 -7.06 12.10
CA ALA A 129 -6.28 -7.83 13.28
C ALA A 129 -5.85 -6.92 14.46
N SER A 130 -5.11 -5.85 14.20
CA SER A 130 -4.70 -4.86 15.23
C SER A 130 -5.92 -4.19 15.83
N TRP A 131 -6.81 -3.71 14.95
CA TRP A 131 -8.03 -3.03 15.39
C TRP A 131 -8.94 -3.92 16.25
N VAL A 132 -9.04 -5.21 15.94
CA VAL A 132 -9.78 -6.16 16.79
C VAL A 132 -9.06 -6.43 18.11
N ALA A 133 -7.73 -6.60 18.09
CA ALA A 133 -6.95 -6.82 19.30
C ALA A 133 -7.03 -5.62 20.27
N GLU A 134 -6.99 -4.40 19.74
CA GLU A 134 -7.15 -3.17 20.51
C GLU A 134 -8.51 -3.09 21.20
N GLN A 135 -9.60 -3.50 20.52
CA GLN A 135 -10.94 -3.50 21.11
C GLN A 135 -11.12 -4.55 22.21
N GLN A 136 -10.46 -5.71 22.09
CA GLN A 136 -10.52 -6.75 23.13
C GLN A 136 -9.69 -6.38 24.37
N TRP A 137 -8.69 -5.50 24.23
CA TRP A 137 -7.71 -5.21 25.27
C TRP A 137 -7.97 -3.89 26.04
N SER A 138 -8.99 -3.11 25.65
CA SER A 138 -9.24 -1.77 26.19
C SER A 138 -10.02 -1.74 27.52
N SER A 139 -10.59 -2.85 27.99
CA SER A 139 -11.49 -2.83 29.15
C SER A 139 -10.89 -3.22 30.52
N ASP A 140 -9.74 -3.89 30.63
CA ASP A 140 -9.41 -4.53 31.95
C ASP A 140 -7.92 -4.69 32.30
N ARG A 141 -7.00 -3.88 31.76
CA ARG A 141 -5.55 -4.07 32.05
C ARG A 141 -5.18 -3.97 33.55
N PRO A 142 -5.58 -2.92 34.29
CA PRO A 142 -5.23 -2.83 35.71
C PRO A 142 -5.93 -3.91 36.54
N ALA A 143 -7.23 -4.13 36.31
CA ALA A 143 -8.01 -5.11 37.06
C ALA A 143 -7.51 -6.54 36.86
N ARG A 144 -7.07 -6.88 35.65
CA ARG A 144 -6.54 -8.21 35.33
C ARG A 144 -5.15 -8.44 35.95
N ILE A 145 -4.23 -7.47 35.84
CA ILE A 145 -2.91 -7.55 36.50
C ILE A 145 -3.09 -7.66 38.02
N LEU A 146 -4.01 -6.86 38.59
CA LEU A 146 -4.34 -6.93 40.02
C LEU A 146 -4.95 -8.28 40.40
N SER A 147 -5.82 -8.87 39.57
CA SER A 147 -6.38 -10.20 39.84
C SER A 147 -5.35 -11.33 39.75
N GLU A 148 -4.35 -11.21 38.87
CA GLU A 148 -3.27 -12.20 38.74
C GLU A 148 -2.26 -12.09 39.89
N LEU A 149 -2.01 -10.87 40.40
CA LEU A 149 -1.13 -10.64 41.56
C LEU A 149 -1.79 -10.94 42.90
N CYS A 150 -3.12 -10.77 43.02
CA CYS A 150 -3.86 -11.01 44.25
C CYS A 150 -4.34 -12.48 44.43
N GLN A 151 -3.91 -13.41 43.55
CA GLN A 151 -4.18 -14.84 43.68
C GLN A 151 -3.06 -15.66 44.36
N GLU A 152 -2.06 -15.00 44.97
CA GLU A 152 -1.15 -15.60 45.97
C GLU A 152 -1.58 -15.23 47.40
#